data_AF-A0A1J5S6N2-F1
#
_entry.id   AF-A0A1J5S6N2-F1
#
_cell.length_a   1.000
_cell.length_b   1.000
_cell.length_c   1.000
_cell.angle_alpha   90.00
_cell.angle_beta   90.00
_cell.angle_gamma   90.00
#
_symmetry.space_group_name_H-M   'P 1'
#
loop_
_entity.id
_entity.type
_entity.pdbx_description
1 polymer ?
#
loop_
_entity_poly.entity_id
_entity_poly.type
_entity_poly.pdbx_seq_one_letter_code
_entity_poly.pdbx_strand_id
1 'polypeptide(L)'
;MADISTGLRPLSTEVIPTATLPYLDPTATYMQNNVTYYKQASTNAWQGQWEHGASVPQQVTGTWGDNLVSQSLKSTSVVRVEMVLSKAIDPLATPMTTYPMVSLYGSTINEVTGTTGVPVTTATSAFVFASNARLTIWKDGEAPLISQTLWAGDGPGFFAAEVNVSGNFTYGFVWNLKSVTVPYAKTGLWHIKFSLDPTSPAATPNNTTITAVTNGVLNIDGSAQIDINVN
;
A
#
# COMPACT_ATOMS: atom_id res chain seq x y z
N MET A 1 -6.28 8.23 0.08
CA MET A 1 -6.57 7.01 -0.71
C MET A 1 -6.15 7.25 -2.14
N ALA A 2 -5.63 6.23 -2.83
CA ALA A 2 -5.39 6.30 -4.28
C ALA A 2 -6.73 6.35 -5.04
N ASP A 3 -6.81 7.14 -6.09
CA ASP A 3 -7.95 7.25 -7.00
C ASP A 3 -7.84 6.27 -8.18
N ILE A 4 -8.97 5.79 -8.69
CA ILE A 4 -9.00 4.80 -9.78
C ILE A 4 -8.72 5.39 -11.15
N SER A 5 -9.04 6.67 -11.37
CA SER A 5 -8.89 7.38 -12.63
C SER A 5 -7.55 8.11 -12.73
N THR A 6 -6.97 8.51 -11.59
CA THR A 6 -5.74 9.29 -11.54
C THR A 6 -4.59 8.57 -10.81
N GLY A 7 -4.84 7.46 -10.12
CA GLY A 7 -3.86 6.78 -9.28
C GLY A 7 -3.55 7.58 -8.03
N LEU A 8 -2.30 8.03 -7.89
CA LEU A 8 -1.84 8.84 -6.75
C LEU A 8 -1.95 10.35 -6.98
N ARG A 9 -2.58 10.80 -8.08
CA ARG A 9 -2.70 12.23 -8.32
C ARG A 9 -3.75 12.85 -7.40
N PRO A 10 -3.53 14.09 -6.98
CA PRO A 10 -4.59 14.93 -6.51
C PRO A 10 -5.73 15.02 -7.54
N LEU A 11 -6.98 14.97 -7.09
CA LEU A 11 -8.14 15.17 -7.97
C LEU A 11 -8.10 16.59 -8.56
N SER A 12 -8.70 16.78 -9.73
CA SER A 12 -8.90 18.13 -10.30
C SER A 12 -9.73 19.05 -9.40
N THR A 13 -10.51 18.46 -8.48
CA THR A 13 -11.28 19.13 -7.44
C THR A 13 -10.51 19.33 -6.13
N GLU A 14 -9.36 18.68 -5.95
CA GLU A 14 -8.48 18.95 -4.82
C GLU A 14 -7.70 20.23 -5.14
N VAL A 15 -8.07 21.31 -4.47
CA VAL A 15 -7.39 22.60 -4.55
C VAL A 15 -6.04 22.47 -3.85
N ILE A 16 -5.04 21.97 -4.56
CA ILE A 16 -3.65 22.12 -4.11
C ILE A 16 -3.24 23.57 -4.36
N PRO A 17 -2.75 24.31 -3.36
CA PRO A 17 -2.48 25.74 -3.47
C PRO A 17 -1.51 26.14 -4.59
N THR A 18 -0.76 25.21 -5.20
CA THR A 18 0.16 25.51 -6.30
C THR A 18 0.28 24.35 -7.29
N ALA A 19 0.34 24.67 -8.58
CA ALA A 19 0.37 23.76 -9.73
C ALA A 19 1.69 22.96 -9.93
N THR A 20 2.54 22.86 -8.90
CA THR A 20 3.86 22.19 -8.98
C THR A 20 4.02 21.21 -7.84
N LEU A 21 4.12 19.93 -8.19
CA LEU A 21 4.48 18.86 -7.26
C LEU A 21 6.01 18.75 -7.15
N PRO A 22 6.56 18.46 -5.95
CA PRO A 22 5.82 18.28 -4.68
C PRO A 22 5.31 19.58 -4.09
N TYR A 23 4.20 19.50 -3.36
CA TYR A 23 3.76 20.59 -2.49
C TYR A 23 4.37 20.44 -1.09
N LEU A 24 5.28 21.35 -0.74
CA LEU A 24 5.87 21.47 0.59
C LEU A 24 5.23 22.66 1.31
N ASP A 25 4.39 22.39 2.31
CA ASP A 25 3.63 23.44 3.00
C ASP A 25 4.54 24.24 3.95
N PRO A 26 4.83 25.53 3.66
CA PRO A 26 5.72 26.34 4.48
C PRO A 26 5.13 26.67 5.87
N THR A 27 3.83 26.51 6.05
CA THR A 27 3.15 26.72 7.35
C THR A 27 3.18 25.46 8.23
N ALA A 28 3.48 24.30 7.65
CA ALA A 28 3.52 23.02 8.34
C ALA A 28 4.97 22.55 8.58
N THR A 29 5.82 23.39 9.16
CA THR A 29 7.23 23.05 9.40
C THR A 29 7.52 22.53 10.82
N TYR A 30 8.65 21.87 10.98
CA TYR A 30 9.23 21.45 12.25
C TYR A 30 10.75 21.59 12.19
N MET A 31 11.36 22.14 13.24
CA MET A 31 12.79 22.35 13.29
C MET A 31 13.43 21.30 14.19
N GLN A 32 14.40 20.56 13.66
CA GLN A 32 15.15 19.54 14.40
C GLN A 32 16.62 19.63 14.03
N ASN A 33 17.50 19.78 15.03
CA ASN A 33 18.95 19.90 14.84
C ASN A 33 19.32 21.00 13.82
N ASN A 34 18.66 22.15 13.88
CA ASN A 34 18.80 23.29 12.94
C ASN A 34 18.45 22.99 11.48
N VAL A 35 17.81 21.86 11.20
CA VAL A 35 17.24 21.54 9.89
C VAL A 35 15.73 21.76 9.94
N THR A 36 15.20 22.44 8.93
CA THR A 36 13.75 22.61 8.76
C THR A 36 13.19 21.44 7.97
N TYR A 37 12.17 20.81 8.53
CA TYR A 37 11.39 19.76 7.90
C TYR A 37 9.99 20.27 7.60
N TYR A 38 9.46 19.89 6.45
CA TYR A 38 8.06 20.05 6.07
C TYR A 38 7.33 18.78 6.53
N LYS A 39 6.41 18.94 7.48
CA LYS A 39 5.65 17.82 8.06
C LYS A 39 4.71 17.24 7.02
N GLN A 40 4.59 15.92 7.00
CA GLN A 40 3.51 15.24 6.30
C GLN A 40 2.41 14.94 7.32
N ALA A 41 1.36 15.77 7.37
CA ALA A 41 0.26 15.60 8.33
C ALA A 41 -1.11 16.12 7.83
N SER A 42 -1.20 16.59 6.60
CA SER A 42 -2.43 17.15 6.03
C SER A 42 -2.58 16.75 4.56
N THR A 43 -3.85 16.74 4.09
CA THR A 43 -4.35 16.48 2.72
C THR A 43 -3.44 15.63 1.85
N ASN A 44 -3.87 14.41 1.50
CA ASN A 44 -3.24 13.33 0.70
C ASN A 44 -2.52 13.75 -0.61
N ALA A 45 -1.67 14.77 -0.59
CA ALA A 45 -0.90 15.27 -1.71
C ALA A 45 0.39 14.46 -1.73
N TRP A 46 0.47 13.51 -2.64
CA TRP A 46 1.69 12.77 -2.92
C TRP A 46 2.82 13.75 -3.24
N GLN A 47 3.95 13.60 -2.53
CA GLN A 47 5.13 14.46 -2.69
C GLN A 47 6.23 13.78 -3.52
N GLY A 48 6.08 12.52 -3.93
CA GLY A 48 7.04 11.87 -4.83
C GLY A 48 6.82 12.23 -6.29
N GLN A 49 7.82 12.01 -7.13
CA GLN A 49 7.56 11.82 -8.55
C GLN A 49 6.70 10.57 -8.74
N TRP A 50 5.89 10.59 -9.79
CA TRP A 50 5.11 9.43 -10.22
C TRP A 50 5.13 9.37 -11.75
N GLU A 51 4.85 8.20 -12.30
CA GLU A 51 4.73 7.98 -13.74
C GLU A 51 3.47 7.17 -14.03
N HIS A 52 2.82 7.45 -15.16
CA HIS A 52 1.68 6.66 -15.59
C HIS A 52 2.18 5.39 -16.28
N GLY A 53 2.16 4.27 -15.55
CA GLY A 53 2.63 2.99 -16.08
C GLY A 53 1.70 2.32 -17.11
N ALA A 54 0.60 2.94 -17.53
CA ALA A 54 -0.38 2.30 -18.41
C ALA A 54 0.20 1.95 -19.78
N SER A 55 -0.30 0.86 -20.36
CA SER A 55 0.11 0.33 -21.69
C SER A 55 1.52 -0.26 -21.76
N VAL A 56 2.30 -0.23 -20.67
CA VAL A 56 3.57 -0.95 -20.55
C VAL A 56 3.43 -2.06 -19.50
N PRO A 57 3.88 -3.30 -19.79
CA PRO A 57 3.93 -4.35 -18.79
C PRO A 57 4.78 -3.96 -17.57
N GLN A 58 4.21 -4.11 -16.37
CA GLN A 58 4.90 -3.88 -15.10
C GLN A 58 5.16 -5.23 -14.43
N GLN A 59 6.43 -5.59 -14.29
CA GLN A 59 6.84 -6.75 -13.50
C GLN A 59 7.17 -6.26 -12.09
N VAL A 60 6.56 -6.90 -11.08
CA VAL A 60 6.65 -6.46 -9.69
C VAL A 60 6.98 -7.60 -8.74
N THR A 61 7.64 -7.24 -7.65
CA THR A 61 7.74 -8.05 -6.45
C THR A 61 6.60 -7.65 -5.51
N GLY A 62 5.80 -8.64 -5.08
CA GLY A 62 4.85 -8.47 -3.99
C GLY A 62 5.55 -8.69 -2.65
N THR A 63 5.27 -7.86 -1.66
CA THR A 63 5.80 -8.01 -0.30
C THR A 63 4.66 -7.93 0.70
N TRP A 64 4.42 -9.02 1.41
CA TRP A 64 3.49 -9.03 2.54
C TRP A 64 4.10 -8.30 3.75
N GLY A 65 3.25 -7.58 4.48
CA GLY A 65 3.59 -6.92 5.74
C GLY A 65 4.24 -7.89 6.74
N ASP A 66 5.28 -7.42 7.42
CA ASP A 66 6.04 -8.20 8.40
C ASP A 66 5.20 -8.63 9.61
N ASN A 67 4.17 -7.86 9.93
CA ASN A 67 3.20 -8.16 10.96
C ASN A 67 2.46 -9.48 10.69
N LEU A 68 2.35 -9.95 9.45
CA LEU A 68 1.74 -11.24 9.14
C LEU A 68 2.67 -12.45 9.40
N VAL A 69 3.99 -12.24 9.45
CA VAL A 69 4.98 -13.31 9.71
C VAL A 69 5.53 -13.30 11.14
N SER A 70 5.50 -12.16 11.82
CA SER A 70 6.19 -11.97 13.11
C SER A 70 5.30 -12.08 14.35
N GLN A 71 3.98 -11.97 14.20
CA GLN A 71 3.07 -11.88 15.34
C GLN A 71 2.35 -13.20 15.64
N SER A 72 2.15 -13.50 16.93
CA SER A 72 1.26 -14.59 17.35
C SER A 72 -0.19 -14.13 17.26
N LEU A 73 -0.92 -14.68 16.29
CA LEU A 73 -2.33 -14.37 16.07
C LEU A 73 -3.24 -15.18 16.99
N LYS A 74 -4.29 -14.52 17.49
CA LYS A 74 -5.35 -15.13 18.29
C LYS A 74 -6.69 -14.95 17.59
N SER A 75 -7.67 -15.77 17.93
CA SER A 75 -9.06 -15.62 17.44
C SER A 75 -9.71 -14.25 17.76
N THR A 76 -9.09 -13.45 18.64
CA THR A 76 -9.51 -12.08 18.99
C THR A 76 -8.61 -10.98 18.42
N SER A 77 -7.63 -11.32 17.59
CA SER A 77 -6.70 -10.34 17.01
C SER A 77 -7.40 -9.39 16.04
N VAL A 78 -6.84 -8.18 15.92
CA VAL A 78 -7.09 -7.32 14.76
C VAL A 78 -5.86 -7.47 13.86
N VAL A 79 -6.05 -8.04 12.69
CA VAL A 79 -4.97 -8.32 11.74
C VAL A 79 -4.96 -7.22 10.69
N ARG A 80 -3.83 -6.54 10.55
CA ARG A 80 -3.59 -5.67 9.40
C ARG A 80 -3.03 -6.51 8.28
N VAL A 81 -3.73 -6.57 7.17
CA VAL A 81 -3.27 -7.25 5.97
C VAL A 81 -2.73 -6.17 5.04
N GLU A 82 -1.43 -6.24 4.77
CA GLU A 82 -0.72 -5.22 3.99
C GLU A 82 0.07 -5.90 2.87
N MET A 83 -0.11 -5.41 1.65
CA MET A 83 0.65 -5.83 0.47
C MET A 83 1.29 -4.60 -0.17
N VAL A 84 2.55 -4.72 -0.55
CA VAL A 84 3.28 -3.73 -1.33
C VAL A 84 3.67 -4.35 -2.66
N LEU A 85 3.42 -3.65 -3.76
CA LEU A 85 3.98 -3.99 -5.07
C LEU A 85 5.11 -3.01 -5.39
N SER A 86 6.29 -3.53 -5.67
CA SER A 86 7.45 -2.72 -6.05
C SER A 86 8.20 -3.31 -7.22
N LYS A 87 8.95 -2.47 -7.92
CA LYS A 87 9.87 -2.89 -8.99
C LYS A 87 11.21 -2.21 -8.81
N ALA A 88 12.26 -2.86 -9.29
CA ALA A 88 13.53 -2.18 -9.51
C ALA A 88 13.39 -1.19 -10.68
N ILE A 89 14.06 -0.04 -10.55
CA ILE A 89 14.21 0.94 -11.63
C ILE A 89 15.69 1.27 -11.79
N ASP A 90 16.10 1.52 -13.03
CA ASP A 90 17.40 2.11 -13.31
C ASP A 90 17.25 3.63 -13.23
N PRO A 91 17.93 4.32 -12.27
CA PRO A 91 17.82 5.77 -12.15
C PRO A 91 18.29 6.53 -13.39
N LEU A 92 19.08 5.92 -14.29
CA LEU A 92 19.50 6.52 -15.55
C LEU A 92 18.46 6.38 -16.65
N ALA A 93 17.66 5.31 -16.65
CA ALA A 93 16.66 5.03 -17.68
C ALA A 93 15.26 5.51 -17.28
N THR A 94 14.91 5.43 -16.00
CA THR A 94 13.62 5.83 -15.42
C THR A 94 13.88 6.67 -14.18
N PRO A 95 14.35 7.93 -14.34
CA PRO A 95 14.67 8.78 -13.20
C PRO A 95 13.40 9.09 -12.42
N MET A 96 13.37 8.66 -11.15
CA MET A 96 12.31 9.01 -10.20
C MET A 96 12.88 9.86 -9.06
N THR A 97 12.28 11.02 -8.86
CA THR A 97 12.58 11.93 -7.77
C THR A 97 11.80 11.53 -6.53
N THR A 98 12.51 11.33 -5.43
CA THR A 98 11.94 10.99 -4.13
C THR A 98 12.39 12.02 -3.10
N TYR A 99 11.67 12.12 -2.00
CA TYR A 99 11.97 13.03 -0.90
C TYR A 99 12.11 12.20 0.37
N PRO A 100 13.30 12.14 1.00
CA PRO A 100 13.49 11.36 2.20
C PRO A 100 12.53 11.81 3.30
N MET A 101 11.76 10.86 3.81
CA MET A 101 10.87 11.04 4.95
C MET A 101 11.58 10.55 6.22
N VAL A 102 11.60 11.37 7.25
CA VAL A 102 12.16 11.02 8.55
C VAL A 102 11.11 11.14 9.64
N SER A 103 11.16 10.25 10.63
CA SER A 103 10.37 10.39 11.85
C SER A 103 10.90 11.57 12.65
N LEU A 104 10.06 12.56 12.91
CA LEU A 104 10.43 13.80 13.59
C LEU A 104 10.21 13.67 15.09
N TYR A 105 9.04 13.16 15.48
CA TYR A 105 8.65 12.92 16.87
C TYR A 105 7.39 12.04 16.94
N GLY A 106 7.06 11.62 18.16
CA GLY A 106 5.89 10.81 18.45
C GLY A 106 6.13 9.33 18.17
N SER A 107 5.07 8.55 18.31
CA SER A 107 5.08 7.11 18.01
C SER A 107 3.65 6.66 17.72
N THR A 108 3.51 5.59 16.94
CA THR A 108 2.21 4.99 16.62
C THR A 108 1.24 6.02 16.02
N ILE A 109 0.09 6.25 16.65
CA ILE A 109 -0.95 7.19 16.18
C ILE A 109 -0.52 8.67 16.24
N ASN A 110 0.52 8.99 17.01
CA ASN A 110 1.03 10.35 17.16
C ASN A 110 2.34 10.57 16.40
N GLU A 111 2.76 9.61 15.56
CA GLU A 111 3.98 9.76 14.77
C GLU A 111 3.82 10.88 13.74
N VAL A 112 4.78 11.78 13.73
CA VAL A 112 4.88 12.85 12.74
C VAL A 112 6.17 12.65 11.97
N THR A 113 6.04 12.57 10.66
CA THR A 113 7.14 12.47 9.72
C THR A 113 7.30 13.78 8.94
N GLY A 114 8.45 13.99 8.34
CA GLY A 114 8.66 15.11 7.42
C GLY A 114 9.86 14.93 6.51
N THR A 115 9.95 15.81 5.52
CA THR A 115 11.08 15.87 4.59
C THR A 115 11.74 17.24 4.63
N THR A 116 13.03 17.31 4.29
CA THR A 116 13.72 18.59 4.10
C THR A 116 13.37 19.27 2.77
N GLY A 117 12.65 18.56 1.88
CA GLY A 117 12.38 19.01 0.52
C GLY A 117 13.58 18.86 -0.43
N VAL A 118 14.70 18.30 0.04
CA VAL A 118 15.85 18.01 -0.81
C VAL A 118 15.55 16.74 -1.62
N PRO A 119 15.50 16.81 -2.96
CA PRO A 119 15.19 15.66 -3.80
C PRO A 119 16.35 14.66 -3.84
N VAL A 120 16.00 13.39 -3.96
CA VAL A 120 16.90 12.28 -4.32
C VAL A 120 16.46 11.73 -5.67
N THR A 121 17.33 11.80 -6.67
CA THR A 121 17.06 11.36 -8.06
C THR A 121 17.72 10.02 -8.40
N THR A 122 18.31 9.36 -7.42
CA THR A 122 19.02 8.08 -7.56
C THR A 122 18.19 6.91 -7.03
N ALA A 123 16.86 7.03 -7.04
CA ALA A 123 15.98 5.96 -6.61
C ALA A 123 16.20 4.71 -7.49
N THR A 124 16.36 3.56 -6.86
CA THR A 124 16.56 2.26 -7.53
C THR A 124 15.34 1.36 -7.45
N SER A 125 14.28 1.83 -6.79
CA SER A 125 12.99 1.14 -6.72
C SER A 125 11.83 2.11 -6.82
N ALA A 126 10.70 1.60 -7.29
CA ALA A 126 9.45 2.32 -7.37
C ALA A 126 8.32 1.44 -6.85
N PHE A 127 7.34 2.06 -6.17
CA PHE A 127 6.07 1.39 -5.90
C PHE A 127 5.22 1.34 -7.17
N VAL A 128 4.45 0.27 -7.32
CA VAL A 128 3.54 0.09 -8.45
C VAL A 128 2.10 0.00 -7.96
N PHE A 129 1.28 0.89 -8.50
CA PHE A 129 -0.15 0.85 -8.28
C PHE A 129 -0.86 0.09 -9.40
N ALA A 130 -1.74 -0.83 -9.02
CA ALA A 130 -2.53 -1.70 -9.86
C ALA A 130 -3.99 -1.66 -9.37
N SER A 131 -4.85 -1.00 -10.15
CA SER A 131 -6.26 -0.73 -9.81
C SER A 131 -7.15 -1.97 -9.83
N ASN A 132 -6.66 -3.08 -10.38
CA ASN A 132 -7.30 -4.38 -10.50
C ASN A 132 -6.94 -5.35 -9.36
N ALA A 133 -6.39 -4.86 -8.25
CA ALA A 133 -6.06 -5.67 -7.09
C ALA A 133 -7.32 -6.32 -6.47
N ARG A 134 -7.16 -7.57 -6.02
CA ARG A 134 -8.16 -8.33 -5.27
C ARG A 134 -7.52 -9.00 -4.06
N LEU A 135 -8.22 -8.93 -2.93
CA LEU A 135 -7.88 -9.65 -1.71
C LEU A 135 -8.85 -10.83 -1.52
N THR A 136 -8.32 -12.01 -1.22
CA THR A 136 -9.11 -13.19 -0.81
C THR A 136 -8.56 -13.76 0.49
N ILE A 137 -9.44 -14.04 1.47
CA ILE A 137 -9.07 -14.66 2.75
C ILE A 137 -9.99 -15.86 3.00
N TRP A 138 -9.41 -17.00 3.34
CA TRP A 138 -10.16 -18.22 3.65
C TRP A 138 -9.48 -19.05 4.73
N LYS A 139 -10.29 -19.81 5.46
CA LYS A 139 -9.80 -20.80 6.40
C LYS A 139 -9.45 -22.06 5.60
N ASP A 140 -8.35 -22.73 5.94
CA ASP A 140 -8.00 -24.01 5.32
C ASP A 140 -9.17 -25.00 5.44
N GLY A 141 -9.54 -25.61 4.31
CA GLY A 141 -10.70 -26.50 4.16
C GLY A 141 -12.06 -25.81 3.91
N GLU A 142 -12.13 -24.48 3.97
CA GLU A 142 -13.39 -23.72 3.90
C GLU A 142 -13.49 -22.85 2.64
N ALA A 143 -14.71 -22.42 2.31
CA ALA A 143 -14.95 -21.46 1.25
C ALA A 143 -14.36 -20.06 1.61
N PRO A 144 -14.08 -19.21 0.60
CA PRO A 144 -13.64 -17.83 0.84
C PRO A 144 -14.57 -17.05 1.76
N LEU A 145 -14.02 -16.58 2.87
CA LEU A 145 -14.73 -15.70 3.81
C LEU A 145 -14.77 -14.27 3.27
N ILE A 146 -13.65 -13.80 2.73
CA ILE A 146 -13.50 -12.48 2.12
C ILE A 146 -13.03 -12.67 0.69
N SER A 147 -13.69 -12.00 -0.25
CA SER A 147 -13.18 -11.79 -1.61
C SER A 147 -13.63 -10.40 -2.06
N GLN A 148 -12.71 -9.43 -2.04
CA GLN A 148 -13.00 -8.03 -2.34
C GLN A 148 -12.05 -7.51 -3.40
N THR A 149 -12.59 -6.79 -4.38
CA THR A 149 -11.80 -5.95 -5.27
C THR A 149 -11.37 -4.68 -4.54
N LEU A 150 -10.34 -4.02 -5.07
CA LEU A 150 -9.92 -2.72 -4.59
C LEU A 150 -11.10 -1.72 -4.58
N TRP A 151 -11.18 -0.91 -3.51
CA TRP A 151 -12.22 0.10 -3.28
C TRP A 151 -13.65 -0.44 -3.15
N ALA A 152 -13.82 -1.60 -2.53
CA ALA A 152 -15.14 -2.09 -2.14
C ALA A 152 -15.87 -1.16 -1.13
N GLY A 153 -15.16 -0.21 -0.52
CA GLY A 153 -15.67 0.81 0.40
C GLY A 153 -14.53 1.53 1.13
N ASP A 154 -14.85 2.29 2.19
CA ASP A 154 -13.88 3.04 3.02
C ASP A 154 -13.95 2.60 4.50
N GLY A 155 -12.80 2.59 5.17
CA GLY A 155 -12.65 2.23 6.58
C GLY A 155 -12.36 0.74 6.85
N PRO A 156 -12.40 0.34 8.14
CA PRO A 156 -12.10 -1.03 8.55
C PRO A 156 -13.05 -2.05 7.89
N GLY A 157 -12.49 -3.18 7.42
CA GLY A 157 -13.25 -4.22 6.71
C GLY A 157 -13.40 -3.98 5.20
N PHE A 158 -12.80 -2.91 4.67
CA PHE A 158 -12.68 -2.68 3.23
C PHE A 158 -11.23 -2.79 2.77
N PHE A 159 -11.07 -3.27 1.54
CA PHE A 159 -9.78 -3.37 0.88
C PHE A 159 -9.50 -2.10 0.07
N ALA A 160 -8.43 -1.38 0.45
CA ALA A 160 -8.10 -0.08 -0.12
C ALA A 160 -6.60 0.05 -0.40
N ALA A 161 -6.24 1.09 -1.14
CA ALA A 161 -4.86 1.46 -1.43
C ALA A 161 -4.57 2.84 -0.84
N GLU A 162 -3.46 2.96 -0.12
CA GLU A 162 -3.06 4.19 0.54
C GLU A 162 -1.56 4.46 0.43
N VAL A 163 -1.25 5.76 0.55
CA VAL A 163 0.10 6.21 0.87
C VAL A 163 0.10 6.58 2.33
N ASN A 164 1.01 6.00 3.10
CA ASN A 164 1.14 6.31 4.51
C ASN A 164 1.98 7.58 4.74
N VAL A 165 2.10 7.97 6.01
CA VAL A 165 2.88 9.15 6.42
C VAL A 165 4.39 9.00 6.19
N SER A 166 4.91 7.80 5.93
CA SER A 166 6.32 7.62 5.55
C SER A 166 6.54 7.67 4.04
N GLY A 167 5.49 7.92 3.24
CA GLY A 167 5.56 7.95 1.78
C GLY A 167 5.56 6.56 1.13
N ASN A 168 5.27 5.50 1.88
CA ASN A 168 5.15 4.15 1.32
C ASN A 168 3.75 3.94 0.76
N PHE A 169 3.67 3.24 -0.38
CA PHE A 169 2.41 2.83 -0.98
C PHE A 169 2.08 1.38 -0.58
N THR A 170 0.88 1.17 -0.05
CA THR A 170 0.40 -0.12 0.46
C THR A 170 -1.06 -0.35 0.07
N TYR A 171 -1.38 -1.61 -0.26
CA TYR A 171 -2.75 -2.11 -0.21
C TYR A 171 -3.06 -2.62 1.19
N GLY A 172 -4.08 -2.06 1.83
CA GLY A 172 -4.42 -2.33 3.22
C GLY A 172 -5.81 -2.95 3.37
N PHE A 173 -5.93 -3.86 4.34
CA PHE A 173 -7.20 -4.35 4.84
C PHE A 173 -7.11 -4.63 6.34
N VAL A 174 -8.03 -4.07 7.12
CA VAL A 174 -8.12 -4.36 8.57
C VAL A 174 -9.10 -5.49 8.81
N TRP A 175 -8.58 -6.67 9.14
CA TRP A 175 -9.36 -7.85 9.45
C TRP A 175 -9.56 -8.01 10.96
N ASN A 176 -10.78 -7.72 11.43
CA ASN A 176 -11.13 -7.85 12.84
C ASN A 176 -11.64 -9.26 13.16
N LEU A 177 -10.74 -10.21 13.42
CA LEU A 177 -11.09 -11.61 13.74
C LEU A 177 -12.04 -11.71 14.93
N LYS A 178 -11.91 -10.82 15.93
CA LYS A 178 -12.81 -10.79 17.09
C LYS A 178 -14.29 -10.64 16.68
N SER A 179 -14.56 -9.82 15.68
CA SER A 179 -15.93 -9.44 15.28
C SER A 179 -16.49 -10.26 14.11
N VAL A 180 -15.65 -11.07 13.46
CA VAL A 180 -16.07 -11.96 12.37
C VAL A 180 -16.91 -13.12 12.92
N THR A 181 -18.06 -13.39 12.30
CA THR A 181 -18.86 -14.59 12.58
C THR A 181 -18.63 -15.61 11.48
N VAL A 182 -18.24 -16.83 11.88
CA VAL A 182 -18.02 -17.98 10.99
C VAL A 182 -18.66 -19.23 11.60
N PRO A 183 -19.10 -20.20 10.78
CA PRO A 183 -19.71 -21.43 11.26
C PRO A 183 -18.69 -22.46 11.79
N TYR A 184 -17.40 -22.12 11.80
CA TYR A 184 -16.27 -22.98 12.17
C TYR A 184 -15.36 -22.31 13.21
N ALA A 185 -14.44 -23.08 13.80
CA ALA A 185 -13.46 -22.55 14.73
C ALA A 185 -12.52 -21.54 14.04
N LYS A 186 -12.29 -20.39 14.66
CA LYS A 186 -11.38 -19.36 14.13
C LYS A 186 -9.90 -19.76 14.21
N THR A 187 -9.57 -20.74 15.03
CA THR A 187 -8.19 -21.23 15.21
C THR A 187 -7.77 -22.14 14.06
N GLY A 188 -6.46 -22.25 13.84
CA GLY A 188 -5.82 -23.02 12.78
C GLY A 188 -5.35 -22.19 11.59
N LEU A 189 -5.05 -22.88 10.50
CA LEU A 189 -4.46 -22.32 9.30
C LEU A 189 -5.46 -21.49 8.49
N TRP A 190 -5.07 -20.28 8.14
CA TRP A 190 -5.77 -19.40 7.20
C TRP A 190 -4.84 -19.00 6.07
N HIS A 191 -5.44 -18.75 4.91
CA HIS A 191 -4.75 -18.32 3.72
C HIS A 191 -5.20 -16.91 3.35
N ILE A 192 -4.24 -16.08 2.97
CA ILE A 192 -4.45 -14.74 2.47
C ILE A 192 -3.83 -14.66 1.09
N LYS A 193 -4.62 -14.30 0.08
CA LYS A 193 -4.18 -14.20 -1.31
C LYS A 193 -4.44 -12.80 -1.85
N PHE A 194 -3.42 -12.25 -2.49
CA PHE A 194 -3.49 -11.06 -3.30
C PHE A 194 -3.35 -11.45 -4.77
N SER A 195 -4.30 -11.02 -5.60
CA SER A 195 -4.29 -11.28 -7.04
C SER A 195 -4.61 -10.02 -7.84
N LEU A 196 -4.32 -10.08 -9.13
CA LEU A 196 -4.64 -9.02 -10.09
C LEU A 196 -5.70 -9.56 -11.05
N ASP A 197 -6.91 -9.02 -10.97
CA ASP A 197 -8.01 -9.41 -11.86
C ASP A 197 -7.70 -8.98 -13.30
N PRO A 198 -8.27 -9.62 -14.34
CA PRO A 198 -8.01 -9.23 -15.73
C PRO A 198 -8.35 -7.76 -16.04
N THR A 199 -9.32 -7.19 -15.31
CA THR A 199 -9.79 -5.81 -15.44
C THR A 199 -10.10 -5.22 -14.07
N SER A 200 -9.82 -3.94 -13.88
CA SER A 200 -10.19 -3.22 -12.66
C SER A 200 -11.70 -2.93 -12.59
N PRO A 201 -12.23 -2.50 -11.42
CA PRO A 201 -13.60 -1.99 -11.31
C PRO A 201 -13.94 -0.80 -12.23
N ALA A 202 -12.94 -0.03 -12.69
CA ALA A 202 -13.12 1.02 -13.71
C ALA A 202 -12.79 0.54 -15.13
N ALA A 203 -12.79 -0.77 -15.37
CA ALA A 203 -12.53 -1.39 -16.67
C ALA A 203 -11.14 -1.09 -17.26
N THR A 204 -10.14 -0.76 -16.44
CA THR A 204 -8.75 -0.69 -16.91
C THR A 204 -8.17 -2.11 -17.03
N PRO A 205 -7.62 -2.50 -18.19
CA PRO A 205 -7.01 -3.83 -18.35
C PRO A 205 -5.80 -4.02 -17.44
N ASN A 206 -5.54 -5.27 -17.05
CA ASN A 206 -4.33 -5.62 -16.35
C ASN A 206 -3.09 -5.42 -17.24
N ASN A 207 -2.09 -4.70 -16.73
CA ASN A 207 -0.75 -4.62 -17.31
C ASN A 207 0.35 -4.98 -16.29
N THR A 208 -0.02 -5.51 -15.12
CA THR A 208 0.92 -5.80 -14.03
C THR A 208 0.98 -7.31 -13.78
N THR A 209 2.20 -7.82 -13.57
CA THR A 209 2.48 -9.23 -13.30
C THR A 209 3.36 -9.34 -12.06
N ILE A 210 2.94 -10.13 -11.08
CA ILE A 210 3.75 -10.44 -9.90
C ILE A 210 4.74 -11.54 -10.28
N THR A 211 6.04 -11.24 -10.19
CA THR A 211 7.12 -12.14 -10.61
C THR A 211 7.93 -12.70 -9.44
N ALA A 212 7.77 -12.12 -8.26
CA ALA A 212 8.37 -12.59 -7.02
C ALA A 212 7.50 -12.20 -5.82
N VAL A 213 7.61 -12.94 -4.73
CA VAL A 213 6.91 -12.65 -3.46
C VAL A 213 7.89 -12.73 -2.30
N THR A 214 7.87 -11.70 -1.45
CA THR A 214 8.59 -11.66 -0.16
C THR A 214 7.59 -11.91 0.97
N ASN A 215 8.03 -12.62 2.01
CA ASN A 215 7.21 -13.02 3.17
C ASN A 215 6.01 -13.91 2.82
N GLY A 216 6.03 -14.58 1.66
CA GLY A 216 4.96 -15.44 1.19
C GLY A 216 5.42 -16.28 0.00
N VAL A 217 4.45 -16.78 -0.77
CA VAL A 217 4.67 -17.66 -1.92
C VAL A 217 4.04 -17.03 -3.16
N LEU A 218 4.74 -17.13 -4.29
CA LEU A 218 4.19 -16.86 -5.61
C LEU A 218 3.50 -18.13 -6.12
N ASN A 219 2.19 -18.05 -6.37
CA ASN A 219 1.41 -19.13 -6.94
C ASN A 219 1.60 -19.21 -8.47
N ILE A 220 1.33 -20.38 -9.05
CA ILE A 220 1.42 -20.61 -10.49
C ILE A 220 0.44 -19.75 -11.31
N ASP A 221 -0.66 -19.31 -10.68
CA ASP A 221 -1.63 -18.40 -11.28
C ASP A 221 -1.19 -16.92 -11.26
N GLY A 222 0.03 -16.64 -10.77
CA GLY A 222 0.59 -15.30 -10.66
C GLY A 222 0.09 -14.51 -9.46
N SER A 223 -0.65 -15.13 -8.53
CA SER A 223 -1.06 -14.50 -7.28
C SER A 223 0.01 -14.63 -6.18
N ALA A 224 0.03 -13.68 -5.25
CA ALA A 224 0.83 -13.78 -4.04
C ALA A 224 -0.03 -14.35 -2.91
N GLN A 225 0.49 -15.33 -2.17
CA GLN A 225 -0.20 -15.92 -1.02
C GLN A 225 0.71 -15.91 0.21
N ILE A 226 0.09 -15.74 1.37
CA ILE A 226 0.72 -16.00 2.67
C ILE A 226 -0.25 -16.79 3.54
N ASP A 227 0.30 -17.76 4.26
CA ASP A 227 -0.43 -18.57 5.20
C ASP A 227 -0.13 -18.12 6.63
N ILE A 228 -1.18 -18.00 7.44
CA ILE A 228 -1.08 -17.58 8.84
C ILE A 228 -1.78 -18.59 9.74
N ASN A 229 -1.24 -18.79 10.95
CA ASN A 229 -1.87 -19.66 11.94
C ASN A 229 -2.49 -18.83 13.07
N VAL A 230 -3.79 -19.04 13.32
CA VAL A 230 -4.53 -18.39 14.40
C VAL A 230 -4.61 -19.35 15.59
N ASN A 231 -4.18 -18.90 16.77
CA ASN A 231 -4.18 -19.69 18.01
C ASN A 231 -5.39 -19.41 18.90
#